data_AF-A0A8T2EC97-F1
#
_entry.id   AF-A0A8T2EC97-F1
#
_cell.length_a   1.000
_cell.length_b   1.000
_cell.length_c   1.000
_cell.angle_alpha   90.00
_cell.angle_beta   90.00
_cell.angle_gamma   90.00
#
_symmetry.space_group_name_H-M   'P 1'
#
loop_
_entity.id
_entity.type
_entity.pdbx_description
1 polymer ?
#
loop_
_entity_poly.entity_id
_entity_poly.type
_entity_poly.pdbx_seq_one_letter_code
_entity_poly.pdbx_strand_id
1 'polypeptide(L)'
;MQTSNGDVFVKDHDELDIEFLGNLEGKPWRFQTNMYGNGSTNRGREERYRLWFDPSKEFHRYSILWTPTKIIFWVDDVPIREILRKEEMNGDYPQKPMSLYATIWDASSWATSGGKFGVDYTFSPFVSEFKDIALDGCNVSDSFPGENNNNNIGNYNNINCSVSDQFLMSNDYSTISPKQATAMRRFRERYMYYSYCYDTIRYSVPPPECVIVTAEKNRFRDTGRLKFGGSHPKVHKTRKRRRRNRSTPVVSADL
;
A
#
# COMPACT_ATOMS: atom_id res chain seq x y z
N MET A 1 -9.56 -1.79 1.15
CA MET A 1 -9.56 -2.07 2.59
C MET A 1 -8.96 -0.85 3.26
N GLN A 2 -9.60 -0.36 4.32
CA GLN A 2 -9.11 0.76 5.09
C GLN A 2 -9.37 0.52 6.57
N THR A 3 -8.55 1.10 7.44
CA THR A 3 -8.95 1.31 8.84
C THR A 3 -9.30 2.78 8.97
N SER A 4 -10.51 3.09 9.44
CA SER A 4 -11.01 4.47 9.53
C SER A 4 -11.90 4.65 10.75
N ASN A 5 -12.10 5.89 11.17
CA ASN A 5 -13.11 6.27 12.15
C ASN A 5 -13.98 7.43 11.67
N GLY A 6 -14.12 7.58 10.35
CA GLY A 6 -14.94 8.63 9.72
C GLY A 6 -16.42 8.60 10.08
N ASP A 7 -16.94 7.45 10.50
CA ASP A 7 -18.30 7.28 11.03
C ASP A 7 -18.49 7.91 12.42
N VAL A 8 -17.42 7.95 13.23
CA VAL A 8 -17.42 8.52 14.59
C VAL A 8 -16.89 9.96 14.60
N PHE A 9 -15.81 10.23 13.86
CA PHE A 9 -15.07 11.50 13.82
C PHE A 9 -15.22 12.19 12.46
N VAL A 10 -16.44 12.58 12.11
CA VAL A 10 -16.81 13.03 10.75
C VAL A 10 -15.88 14.13 10.17
N LYS A 11 -15.38 15.05 11.00
CA LYS A 11 -14.58 16.21 10.55
C LYS A 11 -13.08 15.99 10.64
N ASP A 12 -12.64 15.20 11.60
CA ASP A 12 -11.25 15.07 12.02
C ASP A 12 -10.82 13.60 12.10
N HIS A 13 -11.38 12.73 11.28
CA HIS A 13 -11.07 11.31 11.28
C HIS A 13 -9.59 11.00 11.00
N ASP A 14 -9.21 9.82 11.45
CA ASP A 14 -7.99 9.13 11.08
C ASP A 14 -8.32 8.02 10.08
N GLU A 15 -7.41 7.76 9.15
CA GLU A 15 -7.58 6.73 8.12
C GLU A 15 -6.24 6.18 7.61
N LEU A 16 -6.20 4.86 7.37
CA LEU A 16 -5.11 4.16 6.70
C LEU A 16 -5.67 3.29 5.59
N ASP A 17 -5.12 3.45 4.38
CA ASP A 17 -5.72 2.89 3.18
C ASP A 17 -4.84 1.85 2.48
N ILE A 18 -5.49 0.80 1.97
CA ILE A 18 -5.02 -0.04 0.87
C ILE A 18 -6.15 -0.08 -0.17
N GLU A 19 -5.97 0.66 -1.26
CA GLU A 19 -6.98 0.83 -2.30
C GLU A 19 -6.52 0.21 -3.61
N PHE A 20 -7.25 -0.79 -4.10
CA PHE A 20 -7.03 -1.32 -5.44
C PHE A 20 -7.70 -0.41 -6.46
N LEU A 21 -6.89 0.12 -7.38
CA LEU A 21 -7.36 0.99 -8.43
C LEU A 21 -7.67 0.10 -9.65
N GLY A 22 -8.95 0.02 -10.00
CA GLY A 22 -9.42 -0.67 -11.19
C GLY A 22 -8.67 -0.22 -12.46
N ASN A 23 -8.68 -1.07 -13.47
CA ASN A 23 -7.97 -0.78 -14.71
C ASN A 23 -8.68 -1.38 -15.93
N LEU A 24 -8.27 -0.93 -17.11
CA LEU A 24 -8.72 -1.49 -18.38
C LEU A 24 -8.28 -2.95 -18.52
N GLU A 25 -9.08 -3.74 -19.23
CA GLU A 25 -8.75 -5.14 -19.51
C GLU A 25 -7.33 -5.28 -20.11
N GLY A 26 -6.60 -6.29 -19.63
CA GLY A 26 -5.23 -6.57 -20.05
C GLY A 26 -4.18 -5.56 -19.55
N LYS A 27 -4.55 -4.57 -18.73
CA LYS A 27 -3.58 -3.66 -18.08
C LYS A 27 -3.26 -4.15 -16.66
N PRO A 28 -2.04 -3.89 -16.15
CA PRO A 28 -1.65 -4.35 -14.82
C PRO A 28 -2.47 -3.68 -13.73
N TRP A 29 -2.82 -4.44 -12.69
CA TRP A 29 -3.39 -3.90 -11.46
C TRP A 29 -2.49 -2.85 -10.83
N ARG A 30 -3.14 -1.91 -10.14
CA ARG A 30 -2.50 -0.85 -9.38
C ARG A 30 -3.15 -0.79 -8.02
N PHE A 31 -2.39 -0.38 -7.03
CA PHE A 31 -2.95 -0.07 -5.74
C PHE A 31 -2.25 1.15 -5.12
N GLN A 32 -2.92 1.73 -4.16
CA GLN A 32 -2.49 2.90 -3.42
C GLN A 32 -2.47 2.57 -1.93
N THR A 33 -1.51 3.18 -1.23
CA THR A 33 -1.56 3.32 0.23
C THR A 33 -1.66 4.79 0.58
N ASN A 34 -2.35 5.10 1.66
CA ASN A 34 -2.53 6.48 2.12
C ASN A 34 -2.64 6.53 3.64
N MET A 35 -2.50 7.74 4.20
CA MET A 35 -2.59 7.99 5.62
C MET A 35 -3.17 9.39 5.86
N TYR A 36 -4.20 9.44 6.68
CA TYR A 36 -4.80 10.66 7.19
C TYR A 36 -4.85 10.61 8.70
N GLY A 37 -4.46 11.71 9.33
CA GLY A 37 -4.61 11.89 10.77
C GLY A 37 -5.29 13.21 11.04
N ASN A 38 -6.19 13.22 12.00
CA ASN A 38 -6.89 14.39 12.50
C ASN A 38 -7.52 15.24 11.38
N GLY A 39 -8.18 14.57 10.42
CA GLY A 39 -8.85 15.23 9.29
C GLY A 39 -7.91 15.84 8.25
N SER A 40 -6.65 15.37 8.15
CA SER A 40 -5.68 15.87 7.17
C SER A 40 -5.98 15.48 5.72
N THR A 41 -7.25 15.32 5.33
CA THR A 41 -7.69 14.81 4.01
C THR A 41 -7.23 15.68 2.84
N ASN A 42 -7.01 16.98 3.08
CA ASN A 42 -6.41 17.91 2.13
C ASN A 42 -4.90 17.67 1.88
N ARG A 43 -4.24 16.86 2.71
CA ARG A 43 -2.80 16.56 2.67
C ARG A 43 -2.56 15.05 2.55
N GLY A 44 -3.02 14.49 1.44
CA GLY A 44 -2.83 13.09 1.10
C GLY A 44 -1.36 12.66 1.03
N ARG A 45 -1.13 11.44 1.53
CA ARG A 45 0.17 10.78 1.65
C ARG A 45 0.19 9.56 0.75
N GLU A 46 -0.23 9.72 -0.48
CA GLU A 46 -0.41 8.61 -1.40
C GLU A 46 0.95 8.11 -1.87
N GLU A 47 1.16 6.80 -1.74
CA GLU A 47 2.15 6.08 -2.56
C GLU A 47 1.40 5.08 -3.42
N ARG A 48 1.75 5.01 -4.71
CA ARG A 48 1.07 4.15 -5.67
C ARG A 48 2.01 3.15 -6.32
N TYR A 49 1.50 1.95 -6.49
CA TYR A 49 2.29 0.77 -6.77
C TYR A 49 1.66 -0.12 -7.85
N ARG A 50 2.51 -0.80 -8.60
CA ARG A 50 2.16 -2.03 -9.32
C ARG A 50 2.43 -3.24 -8.41
N LEU A 51 2.02 -4.42 -8.83
CA LEU A 51 2.30 -5.69 -8.13
C LEU A 51 3.23 -6.59 -8.96
N TRP A 52 3.88 -7.54 -8.28
CA TRP A 52 4.73 -8.55 -8.93
C TRP A 52 3.99 -9.84 -9.31
N PHE A 53 2.68 -9.85 -9.09
CA PHE A 53 1.72 -10.90 -9.38
C PHE A 53 0.41 -10.28 -9.88
N ASP A 54 -0.50 -11.12 -10.35
CA ASP A 54 -1.87 -10.72 -10.70
C ASP A 54 -2.79 -10.96 -9.49
N PRO A 55 -3.21 -9.91 -8.76
CA PRO A 55 -4.04 -10.05 -7.57
C PRO A 55 -5.45 -10.59 -7.85
N SER A 56 -5.84 -10.77 -9.12
CA SER A 56 -7.13 -11.38 -9.50
C SER A 56 -7.08 -12.91 -9.64
N LYS A 57 -5.90 -13.53 -9.49
CA LYS A 57 -5.71 -14.97 -9.74
C LYS A 57 -5.59 -15.80 -8.48
N GLU A 58 -5.00 -15.23 -7.42
CA GLU A 58 -4.75 -15.92 -6.16
C GLU A 58 -4.96 -14.96 -5.00
N PHE A 59 -5.27 -15.51 -3.82
CA PHE A 59 -5.35 -14.72 -2.60
C PHE A 59 -3.94 -14.34 -2.13
N HIS A 60 -3.76 -13.07 -1.79
CA HIS A 60 -2.54 -12.53 -1.19
C HIS A 60 -2.87 -11.87 0.13
N ARG A 61 -1.89 -11.82 1.04
CA ARG A 61 -2.07 -11.21 2.35
C ARG A 61 -1.75 -9.71 2.28
N TYR A 62 -2.69 -8.88 2.67
CA TYR A 62 -2.50 -7.43 2.81
C TYR A 62 -2.66 -7.09 4.28
N SER A 63 -1.67 -6.43 4.87
CA SER A 63 -1.69 -6.13 6.30
C SER A 63 -1.21 -4.73 6.59
N ILE A 64 -1.80 -4.12 7.61
CA ILE A 64 -1.41 -2.84 8.16
C ILE A 64 -1.01 -3.09 9.61
N LEU A 65 0.25 -2.86 9.94
CA LEU A 65 0.67 -2.68 11.33
C LEU A 65 0.52 -1.19 11.65
N TRP A 66 -0.22 -0.87 12.71
CA TRP A 66 -0.34 0.48 13.26
C TRP A 66 -0.05 0.42 14.76
N THR A 67 0.88 1.26 15.20
CA THR A 67 1.33 1.34 16.60
C THR A 67 1.47 2.82 16.98
N PRO A 68 1.75 3.17 18.25
CA PRO A 68 1.99 4.56 18.61
C PRO A 68 3.24 5.21 17.99
N THR A 69 4.11 4.44 17.32
CA THR A 69 5.42 4.89 16.83
C THR A 69 5.65 4.69 15.34
N LYS A 70 4.94 3.76 14.70
CA LYS A 70 5.13 3.45 13.28
C LYS A 70 3.89 2.80 12.65
N ILE A 71 3.77 3.00 11.34
CA ILE A 71 2.86 2.27 10.47
C ILE A 71 3.70 1.48 9.46
N ILE A 72 3.35 0.21 9.24
CA ILE A 72 3.96 -0.60 8.18
C ILE A 72 2.87 -1.26 7.34
N PHE A 73 2.92 -1.04 6.03
CA PHE A 73 2.09 -1.73 5.06
C PHE A 73 2.83 -2.94 4.52
N TRP A 74 2.14 -4.08 4.47
CA TRP A 74 2.69 -5.36 4.03
C TRP A 74 1.88 -5.92 2.86
N VAL A 75 2.60 -6.58 1.95
CA VAL A 75 2.03 -7.48 0.94
C VAL A 75 2.77 -8.80 1.05
N ASP A 76 2.04 -9.85 1.40
CA ASP A 76 2.57 -11.13 1.84
C ASP A 76 3.59 -10.94 2.98
N ASP A 77 4.85 -11.30 2.77
CA ASP A 77 5.94 -11.13 3.75
C ASP A 77 6.87 -9.95 3.43
N VAL A 78 6.47 -9.10 2.47
CA VAL A 78 7.27 -7.96 2.00
C VAL A 78 6.68 -6.67 2.58
N PRO A 79 7.44 -5.92 3.41
CA PRO A 79 7.02 -4.57 3.76
C PRO A 79 7.17 -3.71 2.52
N ILE A 80 6.14 -2.94 2.20
CA ILE A 80 6.09 -2.10 1.00
C ILE A 80 6.28 -0.61 1.32
N ARG A 81 5.94 -0.22 2.56
CA ARG A 81 6.00 1.15 3.06
C ARG A 81 6.08 1.15 4.58
N GLU A 82 6.99 1.95 5.13
CA GLU A 82 7.10 2.24 6.55
C GLU A 82 6.95 3.75 6.76
N ILE A 83 6.14 4.15 7.74
CA ILE A 83 5.97 5.53 8.16
C ILE A 83 6.30 5.58 9.65
N LEU A 84 7.41 6.23 10.01
CA LEU A 84 7.75 6.48 11.40
C LEU A 84 7.01 7.73 11.87
N ARG A 85 6.40 7.65 13.04
CA ARG A 85 5.82 8.82 13.71
C ARG A 85 6.95 9.79 14.05
N LYS A 86 6.77 11.05 13.70
CA LYS A 86 7.63 12.15 14.13
C LYS A 86 6.79 13.22 14.82
N GLU A 87 7.37 13.96 15.74
CA GLU A 87 6.66 15.00 16.48
C GLU A 87 6.16 16.11 15.54
N GLU A 88 6.93 16.41 14.50
CA GLU A 88 6.63 17.43 13.50
C GLU A 88 5.43 17.06 12.60
N MET A 89 4.98 15.81 12.65
CA MET A 89 3.73 15.39 12.00
C MET A 89 2.51 16.03 12.66
N ASN A 90 2.63 16.58 13.88
CA ASN A 90 1.51 17.13 14.63
C ASN A 90 0.34 16.11 14.67
N GLY A 91 -0.87 16.52 14.27
CA GLY A 91 -2.04 15.65 14.22
C GLY A 91 -2.12 14.70 13.02
N ASP A 92 -1.14 14.68 12.11
CA ASP A 92 -1.21 13.85 10.91
C ASP A 92 -1.02 12.35 11.15
N TYR A 93 -0.46 12.00 12.30
CA TYR A 93 -0.32 10.60 12.66
C TYR A 93 -1.63 10.10 13.25
N PRO A 94 -2.21 8.98 12.78
CA PRO A 94 -3.41 8.38 13.37
C PRO A 94 -3.22 8.03 14.85
N GLN A 95 -4.11 8.52 15.71
CA GLN A 95 -4.06 8.29 17.16
C GLN A 95 -5.42 7.96 17.79
N LYS A 96 -6.51 8.07 17.03
CA LYS A 96 -7.86 7.74 17.47
C LYS A 96 -8.18 6.30 17.07
N PRO A 97 -8.93 5.53 17.89
CA PRO A 97 -9.30 4.18 17.52
C PRO A 97 -10.06 4.12 16.19
N MET A 98 -9.85 3.07 15.41
CA MET A 98 -10.41 2.90 14.06
C MET A 98 -11.07 1.53 13.91
N SER A 99 -12.08 1.46 13.05
CA SER A 99 -12.74 0.23 12.60
C SER A 99 -12.13 -0.22 11.27
N LEU A 100 -12.11 -1.52 11.02
CA LEU A 100 -11.73 -2.08 9.72
C LEU A 100 -12.92 -2.04 8.76
N TYR A 101 -12.70 -1.49 7.57
CA TYR A 101 -13.66 -1.45 6.47
C TYR A 101 -13.10 -2.16 5.22
N ALA A 102 -13.95 -2.98 4.59
CA ALA A 102 -13.69 -3.58 3.29
C ALA A 102 -14.85 -3.23 2.36
N THR A 103 -14.58 -2.37 1.38
CA THR A 103 -15.59 -1.81 0.48
C THR A 103 -15.18 -1.97 -0.98
N ILE A 104 -16.18 -2.05 -1.85
CA ILE A 104 -16.06 -1.89 -3.30
C ILE A 104 -16.99 -0.75 -3.71
N TRP A 105 -16.48 0.22 -4.46
CA TRP A 105 -17.24 1.43 -4.80
C TRP A 105 -16.73 2.07 -6.09
N ASP A 106 -17.56 2.95 -6.67
CA ASP A 106 -17.26 3.65 -7.92
C ASP A 106 -16.45 4.93 -7.68
N ALA A 107 -15.17 4.86 -8.03
CA ALA A 107 -14.21 5.96 -7.95
C ALA A 107 -13.87 6.55 -9.33
N SER A 108 -14.82 6.53 -10.29
CA SER A 108 -14.62 6.93 -11.68
C SER A 108 -13.99 8.31 -11.88
N SER A 109 -14.20 9.25 -10.96
CA SER A 109 -13.66 10.60 -11.04
C SER A 109 -12.12 10.66 -10.90
N TRP A 110 -11.46 9.62 -10.39
CA TRP A 110 -10.02 9.67 -10.13
C TRP A 110 -9.25 8.34 -10.27
N ALA A 111 -9.89 7.18 -10.07
CA ALA A 111 -9.18 5.90 -9.92
C ALA A 111 -8.37 5.48 -11.16
N THR A 112 -9.03 5.40 -12.32
CA THR A 112 -8.40 4.86 -13.53
C THR A 112 -7.80 5.98 -14.37
N SER A 113 -6.47 6.02 -14.43
CA SER A 113 -5.70 7.04 -15.17
C SER A 113 -6.07 8.48 -14.79
N GLY A 114 -6.33 8.73 -13.50
CA GLY A 114 -6.70 10.06 -13.01
C GLY A 114 -8.11 10.48 -13.43
N GLY A 115 -9.04 9.53 -13.57
CA GLY A 115 -10.43 9.79 -13.94
C GLY A 115 -10.70 9.82 -15.44
N LYS A 116 -9.70 9.54 -16.29
CA LYS A 116 -9.88 9.52 -17.75
C LYS A 116 -10.83 8.40 -18.21
N PHE A 117 -10.88 7.30 -17.48
CA PHE A 117 -11.74 6.16 -17.79
C PHE A 117 -12.64 5.88 -16.58
N GLY A 118 -13.94 6.07 -16.77
CA GLY A 118 -14.95 5.69 -15.78
C GLY A 118 -15.23 4.18 -15.81
N VAL A 119 -15.98 3.72 -14.82
CA VAL A 119 -16.49 2.34 -14.78
C VAL A 119 -17.46 2.10 -15.94
N ASP A 120 -17.36 0.92 -16.55
CA ASP A 120 -18.31 0.45 -17.53
C ASP A 120 -19.17 -0.66 -16.91
N TYR A 121 -20.39 -0.31 -16.52
CA TYR A 121 -21.31 -1.21 -15.83
C TYR A 121 -21.79 -2.40 -16.68
N THR A 122 -21.49 -2.44 -17.99
CA THR A 122 -21.75 -3.64 -18.81
C THR A 122 -20.89 -4.83 -18.42
N PHE A 123 -19.76 -4.60 -17.76
CA PHE A 123 -18.90 -5.65 -17.19
C PHE A 123 -19.33 -6.11 -15.78
N SER A 124 -20.47 -5.64 -15.27
CA SER A 124 -20.98 -6.04 -13.96
C SER A 124 -21.40 -7.52 -13.94
N PRO A 125 -21.33 -8.20 -12.77
CA PRO A 125 -20.93 -7.69 -11.45
C PRO A 125 -19.41 -7.55 -11.28
N PHE A 126 -19.00 -6.52 -10.51
CA PHE A 126 -17.62 -6.39 -10.02
C PHE A 126 -17.49 -7.07 -8.67
N VAL A 127 -16.56 -8.02 -8.55
CA VAL A 127 -16.44 -8.88 -7.37
C VAL A 127 -15.07 -8.71 -6.72
N SER A 128 -15.06 -8.65 -5.39
CA SER A 128 -13.86 -8.71 -4.55
C SER A 128 -14.09 -9.75 -3.47
N GLU A 129 -13.15 -10.67 -3.30
CA GLU A 129 -13.24 -11.76 -2.33
C GLU A 129 -12.23 -11.54 -1.20
N PHE A 130 -12.67 -11.80 0.03
CA PHE A 130 -11.86 -11.68 1.24
C PHE A 130 -11.96 -12.97 2.03
N LYS A 131 -10.84 -13.41 2.61
CA LYS A 131 -10.77 -14.57 3.52
C LYS A 131 -9.70 -14.34 4.57
N ASP A 132 -9.71 -15.17 5.61
CA ASP A 132 -8.70 -15.17 6.67
C ASP A 132 -8.50 -13.77 7.31
N ILE A 133 -9.61 -13.05 7.53
CA ILE A 133 -9.59 -11.72 8.15
C ILE A 133 -9.11 -11.87 9.60
N ALA A 134 -8.01 -11.20 9.93
CA ALA A 134 -7.42 -11.18 11.25
C ALA A 134 -7.36 -9.75 11.78
N LEU A 135 -7.81 -9.57 13.03
CA LEU A 135 -7.69 -8.34 13.79
C LEU A 135 -6.98 -8.69 15.09
N ASP A 136 -5.77 -8.17 15.26
CA ASP A 136 -5.00 -8.28 16.49
C ASP A 136 -4.62 -6.88 16.95
N GLY A 137 -5.10 -6.49 18.13
CA GLY A 137 -4.94 -5.14 18.65
C GLY A 137 -5.81 -4.85 19.87
N CYS A 138 -5.80 -3.59 20.28
CA CYS A 138 -6.57 -3.11 21.40
C CYS A 138 -8.05 -2.96 21.02
N ASN A 139 -8.92 -3.82 21.57
CA ASN A 139 -10.37 -3.68 21.38
C ASN A 139 -10.91 -2.59 22.31
N VAL A 140 -11.63 -1.64 21.72
CA VAL A 140 -12.14 -0.43 22.39
C VAL A 140 -13.67 -0.36 22.42
N SER A 141 -14.35 -1.43 22.00
CA SER A 141 -15.81 -1.47 21.82
C SER A 141 -16.61 -1.04 23.05
N ASP A 142 -16.17 -1.38 24.27
CA ASP A 142 -16.84 -0.98 25.52
C ASP A 142 -16.68 0.51 25.86
N SER A 143 -15.77 1.22 25.18
CA SER A 143 -15.44 2.63 25.46
C SER A 143 -16.18 3.62 24.55
N PHE A 144 -16.88 3.14 23.53
CA PHE A 144 -17.69 3.96 22.63
C PHE A 144 -19.18 3.73 22.93
N PRO A 145 -19.88 4.67 23.60
CA PRO A 145 -21.33 4.54 23.76
C PRO A 145 -21.98 4.61 22.38
N GLY A 146 -22.57 3.51 21.94
CA GLY A 146 -23.31 3.45 20.68
C GLY A 146 -24.41 4.52 20.62
N GLU A 147 -24.48 5.21 19.48
CA GLU A 147 -25.56 5.99 18.84
C GLU A 147 -26.59 6.84 19.63
N ASN A 148 -26.63 6.82 20.96
CA ASN A 148 -27.73 7.41 21.72
C ASN A 148 -27.40 8.73 22.42
N ASN A 149 -26.20 9.29 22.27
CA ASN A 149 -25.86 10.60 22.82
C ASN A 149 -24.95 11.39 21.87
N ASN A 150 -25.58 12.18 21.00
CA ASN A 150 -24.95 13.04 19.97
C ASN A 150 -23.96 14.12 20.48
N ASN A 151 -23.46 14.04 21.72
CA ASN A 151 -22.50 14.99 22.28
C ASN A 151 -21.42 14.36 23.18
N ASN A 152 -21.43 13.04 23.41
CA ASN A 152 -20.37 12.37 24.18
C ASN A 152 -19.63 11.40 23.27
N ILE A 153 -18.67 11.93 22.50
CA ILE A 153 -17.51 11.12 22.14
C ILE A 153 -16.99 10.57 23.47
N GLY A 154 -17.18 9.27 23.71
CA GLY A 154 -16.70 8.60 24.92
C GLY A 154 -15.25 9.01 25.15
N ASN A 155 -14.83 9.14 26.40
CA ASN A 155 -13.49 9.65 26.73
C ASN A 155 -12.40 8.66 26.27
N TYR A 156 -12.11 8.64 24.97
CA TYR A 156 -11.16 7.74 24.33
C TYR A 156 -9.74 8.01 24.82
N ASN A 157 -9.49 9.17 25.45
CA ASN A 157 -8.25 9.47 26.16
C ASN A 157 -8.01 8.55 27.38
N ASN A 158 -9.05 7.88 27.89
CA ASN A 158 -8.94 6.93 29.00
C ASN A 158 -8.74 5.47 28.53
N ILE A 159 -8.69 5.22 27.21
CA ILE A 159 -8.45 3.88 26.69
C ILE A 159 -6.98 3.53 26.93
N ASN A 160 -6.73 2.50 27.72
CA ASN A 160 -5.38 2.01 27.95
C ASN A 160 -5.07 0.82 27.02
N CYS A 161 -4.38 1.12 25.92
CA CYS A 161 -3.89 0.11 24.97
C CYS A 161 -2.43 -0.31 25.20
N SER A 162 -1.78 0.15 26.28
CA SER A 162 -0.33 0.01 26.46
C SER A 162 0.17 -1.45 26.40
N VAL A 163 -0.58 -2.40 26.96
CA VAL A 163 -0.23 -3.84 26.94
C VAL A 163 -0.30 -4.39 25.52
N SER A 164 -1.38 -4.10 24.79
CA SER A 164 -1.54 -4.52 23.39
C SER A 164 -0.49 -3.88 22.49
N ASP A 165 -0.20 -2.59 22.69
CA ASP A 165 0.83 -1.87 21.94
C ASP A 165 2.22 -2.49 22.18
N GLN A 166 2.58 -2.77 23.44
CA GLN A 166 3.83 -3.45 23.77
C GLN A 166 3.92 -4.83 23.14
N PHE A 167 2.83 -5.61 23.19
CA PHE A 167 2.77 -6.92 22.56
C PHE A 167 2.98 -6.83 21.05
N LEU A 168 2.19 -6.00 20.36
CA LEU A 168 2.33 -5.78 18.91
C LEU A 168 3.75 -5.35 18.56
N MET A 169 4.31 -4.38 19.28
CA MET A 169 5.66 -3.86 19.04
C MET A 169 6.77 -4.89 19.31
N SER A 170 6.52 -5.92 20.12
CA SER A 170 7.47 -6.99 20.43
C SER A 170 7.52 -8.11 19.38
N ASN A 171 6.51 -8.20 18.50
CA ASN A 171 6.43 -9.24 17.48
C ASN A 171 7.38 -9.00 16.29
N ASP A 172 7.75 -10.07 15.61
CA ASP A 172 8.72 -10.05 14.50
C ASP A 172 8.28 -9.16 13.31
N TYR A 173 6.98 -9.03 13.06
CA TYR A 173 6.44 -8.16 12.01
C TYR A 173 6.53 -6.67 12.35
N SER A 174 6.84 -6.30 13.59
CA SER A 174 6.98 -4.91 14.01
C SER A 174 8.37 -4.32 13.77
N THR A 175 9.34 -5.15 13.38
CA THR A 175 10.69 -4.70 13.07
C THR A 175 11.11 -5.19 11.69
N ILE A 176 11.43 -4.26 10.79
CA ILE A 176 11.92 -4.60 9.45
C ILE A 176 13.36 -5.11 9.57
N SER A 177 13.55 -6.42 9.37
CA SER A 177 14.88 -7.03 9.29
C SER A 177 15.69 -6.50 8.09
N PRO A 178 17.03 -6.62 8.08
CA PRO A 178 17.85 -6.21 6.93
C PRO A 178 17.44 -6.86 5.59
N LYS A 179 16.96 -8.12 5.66
CA LYS A 179 16.43 -8.85 4.50
C LYS A 179 15.12 -8.21 4.01
N GLN A 180 14.19 -7.91 4.91
CA GLN A 180 12.93 -7.23 4.59
C GLN A 180 13.16 -5.80 4.10
N ALA A 181 14.10 -5.04 4.68
CA ALA A 181 14.47 -3.71 4.21
C ALA A 181 15.01 -3.75 2.77
N THR A 182 15.79 -4.78 2.44
CA THR A 182 16.26 -5.00 1.07
C THR A 182 15.12 -5.40 0.13
N ALA A 183 14.18 -6.23 0.58
CA ALA A 183 12.99 -6.57 -0.17
C ALA A 183 12.11 -5.33 -0.44
N MET A 184 11.88 -4.50 0.57
CA MET A 184 11.14 -3.23 0.48
C MET A 184 11.81 -2.29 -0.54
N ARG A 185 13.13 -2.08 -0.45
CA ARG A 185 13.86 -1.27 -1.45
C ARG A 185 13.67 -1.80 -2.86
N ARG A 186 13.86 -3.11 -3.08
CA ARG A 186 13.67 -3.73 -4.42
C ARG A 186 12.23 -3.59 -4.91
N PHE A 187 11.26 -3.72 -4.01
CA PHE A 187 9.85 -3.53 -4.34
C PHE A 187 9.60 -2.07 -4.78
N ARG A 188 9.98 -1.10 -3.95
CA ARG A 188 9.81 0.34 -4.26
C ARG A 188 10.56 0.75 -5.53
N GLU A 189 11.77 0.25 -5.71
CA GLU A 189 12.57 0.44 -6.92
C GLU A 189 11.87 -0.07 -8.19
N ARG A 190 11.12 -1.17 -8.11
CA ARG A 190 10.54 -1.78 -9.30
C ARG A 190 9.09 -1.41 -9.55
N TYR A 191 8.32 -1.21 -8.49
CA TYR A 191 6.86 -1.18 -8.56
C TYR A 191 6.23 0.14 -8.14
N MET A 192 6.92 0.98 -7.36
CA MET A 192 6.41 2.31 -7.00
C MET A 192 6.45 3.24 -8.21
N TYR A 193 5.31 3.85 -8.54
CA TYR A 193 5.18 4.75 -9.68
C TYR A 193 4.72 6.17 -9.32
N TYR A 194 4.27 6.38 -8.08
CA TYR A 194 4.01 7.69 -7.49
C TYR A 194 4.39 7.67 -6.01
N SER A 195 4.98 8.76 -5.52
CA SER A 195 5.15 9.02 -4.09
C SER A 195 5.02 10.51 -3.82
N TYR A 196 4.14 10.85 -2.88
CA TYR A 196 3.94 12.22 -2.40
C TYR A 196 5.23 12.86 -1.84
N CYS A 197 6.15 12.08 -1.28
CA CYS A 197 7.45 12.57 -0.78
C CYS A 197 8.35 13.15 -1.87
N TYR A 198 8.10 12.82 -3.14
CA TYR A 198 8.81 13.36 -4.29
C TYR A 198 7.95 14.31 -5.14
N ASP A 199 6.73 14.62 -4.70
CA ASP A 199 5.82 15.56 -5.35
C ASP A 199 6.10 16.97 -4.84
N THR A 200 7.10 17.63 -5.43
CA THR A 200 7.48 19.00 -5.07
C THR A 200 6.49 20.06 -5.55
N ILE A 201 5.58 19.69 -6.46
CA ILE A 201 4.48 20.57 -6.86
C ILE A 201 3.43 20.62 -5.75
N ARG A 202 3.09 19.47 -5.16
CA ARG A 202 2.15 19.41 -4.04
C ARG A 202 2.78 19.84 -2.71
N TYR A 203 4.03 19.46 -2.49
CA TYR A 203 4.78 19.72 -1.27
C TYR A 203 6.13 20.34 -1.59
N SER A 204 6.20 21.68 -1.62
CA SER A 204 7.45 22.41 -1.86
C SER A 204 8.56 22.03 -0.87
N VAL A 205 8.17 21.70 0.36
CA VAL A 205 8.99 21.03 1.38
C VAL A 205 8.37 19.65 1.65
N PRO A 206 9.11 18.54 1.51
CA PRO A 206 8.59 17.21 1.82
C PRO A 206 8.03 17.14 3.25
N PRO A 207 6.87 16.49 3.46
CA PRO A 207 6.34 16.25 4.80
C PRO A 207 7.36 15.59 5.74
N PRO A 208 7.29 15.88 7.05
CA PRO A 208 8.36 15.54 7.98
C PRO A 208 8.66 14.05 8.05
N GLU A 209 7.68 13.18 7.88
CA GLU A 209 7.84 11.72 7.89
C GLU A 209 8.61 11.18 6.69
N CYS A 210 8.76 11.95 5.60
CA CYS A 210 9.41 11.49 4.38
C CYS A 210 10.90 11.19 4.58
N VAL A 211 11.31 10.00 4.12
CA VAL A 211 12.72 9.61 4.02
C VAL A 211 13.18 9.75 2.58
N ILE A 212 13.98 10.78 2.30
CA ILE A 212 14.44 11.08 0.94
C ILE A 212 15.65 10.24 0.59
N VAL A 213 15.44 9.18 -0.20
CA VAL A 213 16.51 8.39 -0.81
C VAL A 213 16.87 8.99 -2.16
N THR A 214 18.07 9.58 -2.29
CA THR A 214 18.51 10.30 -3.50
C THR A 214 18.38 9.46 -4.78
N ALA A 215 18.78 8.18 -4.72
CA ALA A 215 18.68 7.27 -5.87
C ALA A 215 17.22 7.01 -6.29
N GLU A 216 16.29 6.95 -5.33
CA GLU A 216 14.86 6.82 -5.59
C GLU A 216 14.29 8.12 -6.16
N LYS A 217 14.54 9.26 -5.50
CA LYS A 217 14.12 10.61 -5.92
C LYS A 217 14.50 10.92 -7.38
N ASN A 218 15.70 10.54 -7.80
CA ASN A 218 16.20 10.79 -9.15
C ASN A 218 15.34 10.15 -10.27
N ARG A 219 14.52 9.15 -9.92
CA ARG A 219 13.62 8.46 -10.84
C ARG A 219 12.28 9.17 -11.02
N PHE A 220 11.94 10.11 -10.14
CA PHE A 220 10.67 10.84 -10.12
C PHE A 220 10.80 12.26 -10.68
N ARG A 221 9.73 12.72 -11.32
CA ARG A 221 9.52 14.13 -11.69
C ARG A 221 9.13 14.93 -10.45
N ASP A 222 9.12 16.25 -10.58
CA ASP A 222 8.55 17.19 -9.61
C ASP A 222 7.08 16.91 -9.25
N THR A 223 6.31 16.31 -10.16
CA THR A 223 4.94 15.82 -9.92
C THR A 223 4.86 14.55 -9.05
N GLY A 224 5.98 14.05 -8.50
CA GLY A 224 6.03 12.78 -7.75
C GLY A 224 5.77 11.52 -8.59
N ARG A 225 5.58 11.65 -9.91
CA ARG A 225 5.41 10.53 -10.85
C ARG A 225 6.73 10.13 -11.49
N LEU A 226 6.90 8.85 -11.83
CA LEU A 226 8.13 8.37 -12.49
C LEU A 226 8.43 9.12 -13.81
N LYS A 227 9.71 9.44 -14.04
CA LYS A 227 10.19 10.07 -15.28
C LYS A 227 9.92 9.21 -16.52
N PHE A 228 10.20 7.92 -16.39
CA PHE A 228 9.96 6.89 -17.40
C PHE A 228 8.97 5.88 -16.83
N GLY A 229 7.90 5.60 -17.57
CA GLY A 229 6.89 4.62 -17.15
C GLY A 229 7.59 3.29 -16.92
N GLY A 230 7.76 2.90 -15.65
CA GLY A 230 8.46 1.70 -15.19
C GLY A 230 7.95 0.46 -15.91
N SER A 231 8.50 0.23 -17.08
CA SER A 231 8.32 -0.95 -17.89
C SER A 231 9.48 -1.82 -17.49
N HIS A 232 9.17 -3.06 -17.12
CA HIS A 232 10.14 -4.12 -16.97
C HIS A 232 11.22 -3.97 -18.05
N PRO A 233 12.52 -4.04 -17.71
CA PRO A 233 13.51 -4.29 -18.74
C PRO A 233 13.01 -5.53 -19.47
N LYS A 234 12.64 -5.40 -20.74
CA LYS A 234 12.51 -6.57 -21.60
C LYS A 234 13.87 -7.20 -21.54
N VAL A 235 14.01 -8.29 -20.79
CA VAL A 235 15.17 -9.15 -20.91
C VAL A 235 15.09 -9.67 -22.33
N HIS A 236 15.79 -9.00 -23.24
CA HIS A 236 16.14 -9.58 -24.52
C HIS A 236 16.97 -10.80 -24.18
N LYS A 237 16.32 -11.96 -24.05
CA LYS A 237 16.99 -13.23 -24.21
C LYS A 237 17.57 -13.19 -25.62
N THR A 238 18.81 -12.74 -25.74
CA THR A 238 19.62 -12.98 -26.91
C THR A 238 19.64 -14.49 -27.08
N ARG A 239 18.87 -14.99 -28.05
CA ARG A 239 18.97 -16.36 -28.54
C ARG A 239 20.41 -16.50 -29.04
N LYS A 240 21.32 -16.97 -28.17
CA LYS A 240 22.58 -17.56 -28.62
C LYS A 240 22.19 -18.69 -29.55
N ARG A 241 22.34 -18.47 -30.86
CA ARG A 241 22.30 -19.53 -31.87
C ARG A 241 23.34 -20.56 -31.45
N ARG A 242 22.89 -21.66 -30.84
CA ARG A 242 23.70 -22.88 -30.71
C ARG A 242 24.01 -23.32 -32.13
N ARG A 243 25.28 -23.18 -32.54
CA ARG A 243 25.82 -23.84 -33.73
C ARG A 243 25.59 -25.34 -33.54
N ARG A 244 24.77 -25.92 -34.41
CA ARG A 244 24.59 -27.36 -34.54
C ARG A 244 25.93 -27.93 -35.01
N ASN A 245 26.65 -28.63 -34.13
CA ASN A 245 27.75 -29.48 -34.57
C ASN A 245 27.13 -30.66 -35.33
N ARG A 246 27.59 -30.80 -36.57
CA ARG A 246 27.19 -31.84 -37.52
C ARG A 246 27.82 -33.15 -37.04
N SER A 247 27.00 -34.07 -36.55
CA SER A 247 27.43 -35.45 -36.27
C SER A 247 27.72 -36.16 -37.59
N THR A 248 28.93 -36.70 -37.70
CA THR A 248 29.35 -37.65 -38.73
C THR A 248 28.52 -38.93 -38.64
N PRO A 249 28.08 -39.53 -39.76
CA PRO A 249 27.45 -40.84 -39.74
C PRO A 249 28.53 -41.92 -39.65
N VAL A 250 28.42 -42.78 -38.63
CA VAL A 250 29.15 -44.05 -38.56
C VAL A 250 28.44 -45.03 -39.47
N VAL A 251 29.19 -45.54 -40.45
CA VAL A 251 28.79 -46.64 -41.34
C VAL A 251 28.80 -47.93 -40.50
N SER A 252 27.65 -48.59 -40.39
CA SER A 252 27.60 -49.97 -39.89
C SER A 252 27.92 -50.89 -41.06
N ALA A 253 28.97 -51.68 -40.94
CA ALA A 253 29.23 -52.83 -41.79
C ALA A 253 28.66 -54.07 -41.11
N ASP A 254 28.01 -54.91 -41.89
CA ASP A 254 27.48 -56.21 -41.50
C ASP A 254 28.57 -57.15 -40.98
N LEU A 255 28.27 -57.86 -39.88
CA LEU A 255 28.37 -59.32 -39.67
C LEU A 255 27.89 -59.67 -38.26
#